data_AF-A0A7V4Q402-F1
#
_entry.id   AF-A0A7V4Q402-F1
#
_cell.length_a   1.000
_cell.length_b   1.000
_cell.length_c   1.000
_cell.angle_alpha   90.00
_cell.angle_beta   90.00
_cell.angle_gamma   90.00
#
_symmetry.space_group_name_H-M   'P 1'
#
loop_
_entity.id
_entity.type
_entity.pdbx_description
1 polymer ?
#
loop_
_entity_poly.entity_id
_entity_poly.type
_entity_poly.pdbx_seq_one_letter_code
_entity_poly.pdbx_strand_id
1 'polypeptide(L)'
;MKRISKILITAMALTIAATGVAMATPSTQIWIPSTDVQAFKTLHLGLDNYLRTSSGGADTRPNVYDLGLTAGVLPFEKVQAEIGIDYLVNGVSGYDGNPVYFNAKLATPEGALFTASPALAVGGYNIGTNSDEDSAFRTDMNLVYGLVAKTLPVVGRLSAGYYTGNDDVLGDDNDGVLLSWDRTMTEISDKLWLAADYQG
;
A
#
# COMPACT_ATOMS: atom_id res chain seq x y z
N MET A 1 43.81 -13.96 -8.50
CA MET A 1 43.18 -12.70 -8.94
C MET A 1 42.35 -12.86 -10.23
N LYS A 2 42.93 -13.23 -11.38
CA LYS A 2 42.17 -13.32 -12.67
C LYS A 2 40.93 -14.23 -12.67
N ARG A 3 40.91 -15.32 -11.89
CA ARG A 3 39.75 -16.23 -11.81
C ARG A 3 38.59 -15.66 -10.98
N ILE A 4 38.90 -15.02 -9.85
CA ILE A 4 37.90 -14.38 -8.98
C ILE A 4 37.22 -13.22 -9.72
N SER A 5 37.99 -12.40 -10.43
CA SER A 5 37.43 -11.30 -11.23
C SER A 5 36.48 -11.81 -12.32
N LYS A 6 36.81 -12.94 -12.98
CA LYS A 6 35.92 -13.55 -13.99
C LYS A 6 34.62 -14.05 -13.36
N ILE A 7 34.69 -14.73 -12.21
CA ILE A 7 33.50 -15.21 -11.49
C ILE A 7 32.60 -14.05 -11.09
N LEU A 8 33.17 -12.97 -10.55
CA LEU A 8 32.41 -11.78 -10.15
C LEU A 8 31.74 -11.10 -11.36
N ILE A 9 32.47 -10.94 -12.47
CA ILE A 9 31.92 -10.34 -13.70
C ILE A 9 30.79 -11.21 -14.26
N THR A 10 30.97 -12.54 -14.32
CA THR A 10 29.92 -13.45 -14.80
C THR A 10 28.71 -13.44 -13.87
N ALA A 11 28.90 -13.45 -12.55
CA ALA A 11 27.80 -13.36 -11.60
C ALA A 11 27.03 -12.04 -11.75
N MET A 12 27.74 -10.92 -11.86
CA MET A 12 27.12 -9.60 -12.05
C MET A 12 26.38 -9.49 -13.38
N ALA A 13 26.94 -10.04 -14.47
CA ALA A 13 26.28 -10.09 -15.77
C ALA A 13 25.03 -10.99 -15.75
N LEU A 14 25.07 -12.13 -15.05
CA LEU A 14 23.90 -12.99 -14.85
C LEU A 14 22.83 -12.33 -14.00
N THR A 15 23.21 -11.60 -12.94
CA THR A 15 22.26 -10.82 -12.12
C THR A 15 21.59 -9.74 -12.96
N ILE A 16 22.34 -8.98 -13.75
CA ILE A 16 21.77 -7.93 -14.63
C ILE A 16 20.90 -8.55 -15.74
N ALA A 17 21.29 -9.71 -16.29
CA ALA A 17 20.48 -10.41 -17.29
C ALA A 17 19.23 -11.06 -16.70
N ALA A 18 19.23 -11.39 -15.41
CA ALA A 18 18.10 -11.98 -14.69
C ALA A 18 17.17 -10.93 -14.05
N THR A 19 17.62 -9.69 -13.88
CA THR A 19 16.74 -8.58 -13.47
C THR A 19 15.86 -8.18 -14.64
N GLY A 20 14.66 -8.76 -14.71
CA GLY A 20 13.59 -8.30 -15.59
C GLY A 20 13.08 -6.90 -15.21
N VAL A 21 12.10 -6.41 -15.96
CA VAL A 21 11.34 -5.21 -15.57
C VAL A 21 10.78 -5.44 -14.17
N ALA A 22 11.02 -4.52 -13.24
CA ALA A 22 10.39 -4.55 -11.93
C ALA A 22 8.87 -4.40 -12.15
N MET A 23 8.17 -5.54 -12.20
CA MET A 23 6.71 -5.61 -12.30
C MET A 23 6.11 -5.36 -10.91
N ALA A 24 6.50 -4.25 -10.28
CA ALA A 24 5.89 -3.83 -9.02
C ALA A 24 4.46 -3.38 -9.35
N THR A 25 3.48 -4.13 -8.87
CA THR A 25 2.08 -3.71 -8.96
C THR A 25 1.82 -2.86 -7.73
N PRO A 26 1.47 -1.58 -7.86
CA PRO A 26 1.25 -0.71 -6.71
C PRO A 26 -0.05 -1.10 -6.00
N SER A 27 0.01 -1.78 -4.85
CA SER A 27 -1.17 -2.09 -4.01
C SER A 27 -1.63 -0.90 -3.15
N THR A 28 -0.87 0.19 -3.14
CA THR A 28 -1.17 1.46 -2.49
C THR A 28 -0.85 2.60 -3.45
N GLN A 29 -1.40 3.79 -3.19
CA GLN A 29 -1.02 5.00 -3.92
C GLN A 29 0.28 5.56 -3.32
N ILE A 30 0.20 6.31 -2.24
CA ILE A 30 1.31 6.63 -1.35
C ILE A 30 0.90 6.30 0.09
N TRP A 31 -0.17 6.95 0.56
CA TRP A 31 -0.75 6.79 1.89
C TRP A 31 -2.09 6.05 1.87
N ILE A 32 -2.88 6.21 0.79
CA ILE A 32 -4.20 5.55 0.67
C ILE A 32 -4.10 4.20 -0.08
N PRO A 33 -5.07 3.29 0.13
CA PRO A 33 -5.19 2.11 -0.73
C PRO A 33 -5.37 2.48 -2.21
N SER A 34 -4.92 1.63 -3.13
CA SER A 34 -5.22 1.75 -4.57
C SER A 34 -6.32 0.77 -4.99
N THR A 35 -6.92 1.01 -6.16
CA THR A 35 -7.82 0.02 -6.81
C THR A 35 -7.08 -1.12 -7.49
N ASP A 36 -5.75 -1.10 -7.51
CA ASP A 36 -4.93 -2.15 -8.09
C ASP A 36 -4.70 -3.27 -7.07
N VAL A 37 -4.50 -4.49 -7.56
CA VAL A 37 -4.37 -5.71 -6.75
C VAL A 37 -3.17 -6.51 -7.23
N GLN A 38 -2.42 -7.09 -6.30
CA GLN A 38 -1.35 -8.03 -6.61
C GLN A 38 -1.86 -9.19 -7.47
N ALA A 39 -1.09 -9.57 -8.48
CA ALA A 39 -1.48 -10.65 -9.38
C ALA A 39 -1.58 -12.01 -8.65
N PHE A 40 -2.38 -12.93 -9.20
CA PHE A 40 -2.57 -14.24 -8.60
C PHE A 40 -1.25 -14.99 -8.41
N LYS A 41 -1.01 -15.49 -7.19
CA LYS A 41 0.22 -16.19 -6.78
C LYS A 41 1.49 -15.34 -6.85
N THR A 42 1.38 -14.02 -6.90
CA THR A 42 2.53 -13.14 -6.69
C THR A 42 2.60 -12.70 -5.25
N LEU A 43 3.83 -12.57 -4.74
CA LEU A 43 4.14 -11.96 -3.46
C LEU A 43 4.74 -10.59 -3.71
N HIS A 44 4.35 -9.63 -2.89
CA HIS A 44 4.85 -8.27 -2.91
C HIS A 44 5.37 -7.90 -1.52
N LEU A 45 6.62 -7.45 -1.48
CA LEU A 45 7.26 -6.97 -0.25
C LEU A 45 7.26 -5.43 -0.28
N GLY A 46 6.55 -4.82 0.66
CA GLY A 46 6.55 -3.39 0.92
C GLY A 46 7.50 -3.05 2.06
N LEU A 47 8.17 -1.90 1.96
CA LEU A 47 8.99 -1.37 3.04
C LEU A 47 8.86 0.15 3.04
N ASP A 48 8.17 0.66 4.05
CA ASP A 48 7.92 2.09 4.21
C ASP A 48 8.59 2.62 5.46
N ASN A 49 9.25 3.76 5.31
CA ASN A 49 9.93 4.46 6.39
C ASN A 49 9.38 5.88 6.49
N TYR A 50 8.52 6.10 7.47
CA TYR A 50 7.95 7.41 7.75
C TYR A 50 8.88 8.16 8.70
N LEU A 51 9.68 9.04 8.11
CA LEU A 51 10.64 9.87 8.83
C LEU A 51 10.02 11.22 9.14
N ARG A 52 9.91 11.53 10.42
CA ARG A 52 9.54 12.86 10.88
C ARG A 52 10.68 13.84 10.60
N THR A 53 10.33 14.98 10.01
CA THR A 53 11.28 16.05 9.65
C THR A 53 11.16 17.30 10.53
N SER A 54 10.15 17.36 11.41
CA SER A 54 9.94 18.47 12.35
C SER A 54 10.08 18.02 13.81
N SER A 55 10.50 18.93 14.68
CA SER A 55 10.69 18.69 16.12
C SER A 55 9.49 19.10 16.99
N GLY A 56 8.32 19.37 16.39
CA GLY A 56 7.27 20.17 17.02
C GLY A 56 6.25 19.43 17.89
N GLY A 57 5.94 20.01 19.05
CA GLY A 57 4.63 20.00 19.73
C GLY A 57 4.20 18.72 20.47
N ALA A 58 3.17 18.83 21.32
CA ALA A 58 2.61 17.74 22.12
C ALA A 58 2.04 16.57 21.29
N ASP A 59 1.74 16.80 20.01
CA ASP A 59 1.22 15.79 19.06
C ASP A 59 2.34 15.07 18.29
N THR A 60 3.53 14.92 18.91
CA THR A 60 4.69 14.35 18.23
C THR A 60 4.47 12.85 17.95
N ARG A 61 4.13 12.50 16.70
CA ARG A 61 4.09 11.09 16.27
C ARG A 61 5.50 10.54 16.05
N PRO A 62 5.85 9.36 16.58
CA PRO A 62 7.14 8.73 16.33
C PRO A 62 7.37 8.42 14.85
N ASN A 63 8.63 8.17 14.47
CA ASN A 63 8.92 7.58 13.16
C ASN A 63 8.27 6.20 13.09
N VAL A 64 7.78 5.82 11.91
CA VAL A 64 7.14 4.51 11.69
C VAL A 64 7.94 3.73 10.67
N TYR A 65 8.21 2.47 11.01
CA TYR A 65 8.72 1.47 10.08
C TYR A 65 7.60 0.49 9.80
N ASP A 66 7.34 0.24 8.53
CA ASP A 66 6.35 -0.72 8.06
C ASP A 66 7.01 -1.70 7.09
N LEU A 67 6.91 -2.99 7.40
CA LEU A 67 7.33 -4.09 6.53
C LEU A 67 6.12 -4.95 6.20
N GLY A 68 5.62 -4.78 4.98
CA GLY A 68 4.44 -5.48 4.49
C GLY A 68 4.75 -6.65 3.57
N LEU A 69 4.02 -7.75 3.72
CA LEU A 69 3.98 -8.85 2.76
C LEU A 69 2.55 -9.05 2.28
N THR A 70 2.33 -8.83 0.98
CA THR A 70 1.00 -8.95 0.34
C THR A 70 1.01 -10.03 -0.74
N ALA A 71 -0.10 -10.76 -0.87
CA ALA A 71 -0.26 -11.83 -1.84
C ALA A 71 -1.58 -11.69 -2.61
N GLY A 72 -1.53 -11.85 -3.95
CA GLY A 72 -2.73 -11.97 -4.77
C GLY A 72 -3.32 -13.38 -4.71
N VAL A 73 -4.60 -13.49 -4.34
CA VAL A 73 -5.22 -14.78 -3.95
C VAL A 73 -6.33 -15.27 -4.89
N LEU A 74 -6.80 -14.46 -5.83
CA LEU A 74 -7.83 -14.87 -6.79
C LEU A 74 -7.31 -15.02 -8.22
N PRO A 75 -7.69 -16.10 -8.95
CA PRO A 75 -7.25 -16.35 -10.32
C PRO A 75 -8.10 -15.64 -11.39
N PHE A 76 -9.08 -14.80 -11.01
CA PHE A 76 -10.02 -14.22 -11.96
C PHE A 76 -9.52 -12.87 -12.49
N GLU A 77 -9.77 -12.59 -13.77
CA GLU A 77 -9.36 -11.34 -14.40
C GLU A 77 -10.26 -10.16 -14.00
N LYS A 78 -11.56 -10.40 -13.82
CA LYS A 78 -12.54 -9.35 -13.54
C LYS A 78 -12.70 -9.01 -12.07
N VAL A 79 -12.35 -9.94 -11.18
CA VAL A 79 -12.48 -9.78 -9.74
C VAL A 79 -11.21 -10.32 -9.12
N GLN A 80 -10.40 -9.43 -8.57
CA GLN A 80 -9.11 -9.73 -8.00
C GLN A 80 -9.17 -9.53 -6.50
N ALA A 81 -8.37 -10.29 -5.74
CA ALA A 81 -8.22 -10.03 -4.32
C ALA A 81 -6.78 -10.24 -3.87
N GLU A 82 -6.42 -9.51 -2.83
CA GLU A 82 -5.17 -9.65 -2.10
C GLU A 82 -5.42 -9.70 -0.59
N ILE A 83 -4.48 -10.34 0.09
CA ILE A 83 -4.36 -10.33 1.54
C ILE A 83 -2.94 -9.95 1.91
N GLY A 84 -2.76 -9.27 3.04
CA GLY A 84 -1.46 -8.81 3.50
C GLY A 84 -1.31 -8.93 5.01
N ILE A 85 -0.04 -8.97 5.43
CA ILE A 85 0.40 -8.84 6.80
C ILE A 85 1.49 -7.77 6.84
N ASP A 86 1.34 -6.83 7.75
CA ASP A 86 2.33 -5.79 8.00
C ASP A 86 2.94 -5.95 9.40
N TYR A 87 4.24 -5.71 9.47
CA TYR A 87 4.98 -5.53 10.72
C TYR A 87 5.28 -4.05 10.90
N LEU A 88 4.47 -3.39 11.71
CA LEU A 88 4.52 -1.95 11.94
C LEU A 88 5.06 -1.67 13.35
N VAL A 89 6.17 -0.93 13.40
CA VAL A 89 6.79 -0.50 14.66
C VAL A 89 7.04 0.99 14.64
N ASN A 90 6.92 1.58 15.82
CA ASN A 90 7.04 3.02 15.99
C ASN A 90 7.96 3.41 17.16
N GLY A 91 8.65 2.45 17.78
CA GLY A 91 9.58 2.71 18.88
C GLY A 91 8.89 3.06 20.20
N VAL A 92 7.58 2.82 20.30
CA VAL A 92 6.79 2.96 21.53
C VAL A 92 6.46 1.55 22.03
N SER A 93 7.05 1.17 23.17
CA SER A 93 7.02 -0.20 23.69
C SER A 93 5.62 -0.81 23.85
N GLY A 94 4.59 0.01 24.06
CA GLY A 94 3.21 -0.45 24.16
C GLY A 94 2.63 -0.91 22.82
N TYR A 95 2.72 -0.06 21.78
CA TYR A 95 2.27 -0.40 20.43
C TYR A 95 3.14 -1.50 19.81
N ASP A 96 4.45 -1.44 20.02
CA ASP A 96 5.40 -2.44 19.50
C ASP A 96 5.25 -3.83 20.17
N GLY A 97 4.44 -3.95 21.23
CA GLY A 97 4.06 -5.24 21.81
C GLY A 97 3.07 -6.03 20.94
N ASN A 98 2.35 -5.37 20.03
CA ASN A 98 1.40 -5.96 19.09
C ASN A 98 1.60 -5.39 17.68
N PRO A 99 2.78 -5.61 17.06
CA PRO A 99 3.19 -4.90 15.84
C PRO A 99 2.63 -5.51 14.55
N VAL A 100 1.75 -6.51 14.64
CA VAL A 100 1.25 -7.24 13.47
C VAL A 100 -0.13 -6.71 13.10
N TYR A 101 -0.29 -6.36 11.82
CA TYR A 101 -1.53 -5.87 11.25
C TYR A 101 -1.90 -6.69 10.01
N PHE A 102 -3.19 -6.83 9.75
CA PHE A 102 -3.71 -7.55 8.59
C PHE A 102 -4.41 -6.61 7.62
N ASN A 103 -4.34 -6.96 6.34
CA ASN A 103 -5.01 -6.24 5.26
C ASN A 103 -5.69 -7.21 4.32
N ALA A 104 -6.79 -6.78 3.72
CA ALA A 104 -7.46 -7.51 2.65
C ALA A 104 -8.14 -6.54 1.70
N LYS A 105 -8.15 -6.88 0.41
CA LYS A 105 -8.80 -6.06 -0.63
C LYS A 105 -9.42 -6.95 -1.69
N LEU A 106 -10.61 -6.58 -2.14
CA LEU A 106 -11.28 -7.11 -3.31
C LEU A 106 -11.47 -5.96 -4.29
N ALA A 107 -11.05 -6.14 -5.54
CA ALA A 107 -11.14 -5.10 -6.55
C ALA A 107 -11.58 -5.65 -7.92
N THR A 108 -12.01 -4.72 -8.76
CA THR A 108 -12.33 -4.93 -10.16
C THR A 108 -11.54 -3.91 -10.98
N PRO A 109 -10.70 -4.35 -11.94
CA PRO A 109 -9.92 -3.44 -12.76
C PRO A 109 -10.78 -2.51 -13.61
N GLU A 110 -10.23 -1.37 -14.00
CA GLU A 110 -10.89 -0.45 -14.92
C GLU A 110 -11.26 -1.19 -16.23
N GLY A 111 -12.47 -0.97 -16.74
CA GLY A 111 -12.95 -1.59 -17.97
C GLY A 111 -13.37 -3.07 -17.86
N ALA A 112 -13.17 -3.73 -16.71
CA ALA A 112 -13.39 -5.18 -16.56
C ALA A 112 -14.89 -5.58 -16.53
N LEU A 113 -15.77 -4.72 -16.00
CA LEU A 113 -17.23 -4.96 -15.98
C LEU A 113 -17.85 -4.64 -17.34
N PHE A 114 -17.48 -3.49 -17.90
CA PHE A 114 -17.81 -3.01 -19.23
C PHE A 114 -16.75 -1.99 -19.65
N THR A 115 -16.57 -1.72 -20.94
CA THR A 115 -15.46 -0.91 -21.49
C THR A 115 -15.22 0.43 -20.78
N ALA A 116 -16.29 1.11 -20.35
CA ALA A 116 -16.19 2.41 -19.68
C ALA A 116 -16.16 2.32 -18.14
N SER A 117 -16.27 1.13 -17.53
CA SER A 117 -16.38 1.00 -16.08
C SER A 117 -15.14 1.56 -15.38
N PRO A 118 -15.28 2.26 -14.25
CA PRO A 118 -14.14 2.60 -13.40
C PRO A 118 -13.55 1.34 -12.77
N ALA A 119 -12.35 1.46 -12.21
CA ALA A 119 -11.86 0.48 -11.27
C ALA A 119 -12.58 0.67 -9.92
N LEU A 120 -12.85 -0.42 -9.23
CA LEU A 120 -13.53 -0.42 -7.94
C LEU A 120 -12.72 -1.25 -6.94
N ALA A 121 -12.62 -0.81 -5.70
CA ALA A 121 -12.05 -1.60 -4.62
C ALA A 121 -12.86 -1.44 -3.33
N VAL A 122 -12.94 -2.53 -2.57
CA VAL A 122 -13.36 -2.53 -1.18
C VAL A 122 -12.34 -3.33 -0.39
N GLY A 123 -12.04 -2.92 0.83
CA GLY A 123 -11.04 -3.61 1.63
C GLY A 123 -10.99 -3.12 3.06
N GLY A 124 -10.04 -3.68 3.78
CA GLY A 124 -9.65 -3.20 5.10
C GLY A 124 -8.15 -3.30 5.31
N TYR A 125 -7.63 -2.43 6.16
CA TYR A 125 -6.20 -2.32 6.48
C TYR A 125 -6.01 -1.83 7.92
N ASN A 126 -4.79 -1.96 8.43
CA ASN A 126 -4.48 -1.70 9.84
C ASN A 126 -5.40 -2.49 10.80
N ILE A 127 -5.72 -3.74 10.44
CA ILE A 127 -6.47 -4.64 11.31
C ILE A 127 -5.48 -5.22 12.32
N GLY A 128 -5.36 -4.61 13.49
CA GLY A 128 -4.36 -4.96 14.50
C GLY A 128 -4.76 -6.14 15.39
N THR A 129 -3.77 -6.66 16.13
CA THR A 129 -3.95 -7.82 17.03
C THR A 129 -4.28 -7.45 18.48
N ASN A 130 -4.24 -6.18 18.87
CA ASN A 130 -4.60 -5.72 20.21
C ASN A 130 -5.91 -4.93 20.19
N SER A 131 -6.98 -5.59 20.61
CA SER A 131 -8.34 -5.04 20.74
C SER A 131 -8.85 -5.03 22.19
N ASP A 132 -7.94 -5.11 23.16
CA ASP A 132 -8.28 -5.04 24.58
C ASP A 132 -8.73 -3.61 24.94
N GLU A 133 -10.00 -3.46 25.33
CA GLU A 133 -10.62 -2.17 25.67
C GLU A 133 -9.93 -1.47 26.85
N ASP A 134 -9.31 -2.23 27.75
CA ASP A 134 -8.56 -1.68 28.89
C ASP A 134 -7.11 -1.28 28.51
N SER A 135 -6.68 -1.58 27.28
CA SER A 135 -5.33 -1.29 26.81
C SER A 135 -5.20 0.14 26.29
N ALA A 136 -4.26 0.90 26.86
CA ALA A 136 -3.87 2.21 26.31
C ALA A 136 -3.13 2.13 24.95
N PHE A 137 -2.81 0.92 24.47
CA PHE A 137 -1.99 0.66 23.29
C PHE A 137 -2.69 -0.24 22.28
N ARG A 138 -3.99 -0.02 22.09
CA ARG A 138 -4.79 -0.67 21.05
C ARG A 138 -4.19 -0.46 19.67
N THR A 139 -4.24 -1.51 18.85
CA THR A 139 -3.72 -1.49 17.47
C THR A 139 -4.82 -1.77 16.45
N ASP A 140 -6.05 -1.96 16.91
CA ASP A 140 -7.20 -2.35 16.11
C ASP A 140 -7.92 -1.14 15.50
N MET A 141 -7.18 -0.32 14.73
CA MET A 141 -7.74 0.78 13.94
C MET A 141 -8.83 0.29 12.98
N ASN A 142 -8.67 -0.93 12.45
CA ASN A 142 -9.68 -1.68 11.70
C ASN A 142 -10.35 -0.85 10.61
N LEU A 143 -9.54 -0.16 9.80
CA LEU A 143 -10.03 0.69 8.73
C LEU A 143 -10.67 -0.19 7.65
N VAL A 144 -11.88 0.15 7.24
CA VAL A 144 -12.59 -0.42 6.10
C VAL A 144 -12.93 0.68 5.12
N TYR A 145 -12.86 0.40 3.82
CA TYR A 145 -13.03 1.43 2.81
C TYR A 145 -13.69 0.93 1.53
N GLY A 146 -14.20 1.89 0.76
CA GLY A 146 -14.54 1.74 -0.64
C GLY A 146 -13.85 2.81 -1.48
N LEU A 147 -13.34 2.44 -2.65
CA LEU A 147 -12.59 3.32 -3.54
C LEU A 147 -13.00 3.09 -5.00
N VAL A 148 -13.12 4.18 -5.75
CA VAL A 148 -13.37 4.18 -7.19
C VAL A 148 -12.24 4.93 -7.86
N ALA A 149 -11.70 4.40 -8.97
CA ALA A 149 -10.69 5.10 -9.75
C ALA A 149 -11.00 5.10 -11.24
N LYS A 150 -10.62 6.18 -11.93
CA LYS A 150 -10.80 6.31 -13.37
C LYS A 150 -9.61 7.02 -14.00
N THR A 151 -9.07 6.43 -15.06
CA THR A 151 -8.01 7.01 -15.87
C THR A 151 -8.60 7.93 -16.92
N LEU A 152 -8.20 9.20 -16.88
CA LEU A 152 -8.56 10.20 -17.87
C LEU A 152 -7.38 10.41 -18.83
N PRO A 153 -7.64 10.49 -20.16
CA PRO A 153 -6.60 10.76 -21.13
C PRO A 153 -5.82 12.03 -20.77
N VAL A 154 -4.49 11.96 -20.82
CA VAL A 154 -3.55 13.05 -20.50
C VAL A 154 -3.54 13.50 -19.04
N VAL A 155 -4.67 13.49 -18.34
CA VAL A 155 -4.75 13.96 -16.95
C VAL A 155 -4.13 12.95 -15.98
N GLY A 156 -4.28 11.65 -16.23
CA GLY A 156 -3.91 10.60 -15.28
C GLY A 156 -5.13 9.98 -14.61
N ARG A 157 -4.90 9.20 -13.57
CA ARG A 157 -5.94 8.52 -12.79
C ARG A 157 -6.36 9.38 -11.61
N LEU A 158 -7.68 9.49 -11.43
CA LEU A 158 -8.30 10.07 -10.24
C LEU A 158 -8.94 8.97 -9.43
N SER A 159 -8.73 8.97 -8.12
CA SER A 159 -9.39 8.05 -7.19
C SER A 159 -10.16 8.82 -6.12
N ALA A 160 -11.34 8.32 -5.79
CA ALA A 160 -12.18 8.88 -4.74
C ALA A 160 -12.88 7.75 -3.96
N GLY A 161 -12.97 7.90 -2.65
CA GLY A 161 -13.49 6.89 -1.76
C GLY A 161 -13.82 7.42 -0.38
N TYR A 162 -14.20 6.50 0.50
CA TYR A 162 -14.50 6.78 1.89
C TYR A 162 -14.02 5.63 2.76
N TYR A 163 -13.56 5.94 3.97
CA TYR A 163 -13.19 4.94 4.97
C TYR A 163 -13.97 5.16 6.27
N THR A 164 -14.06 4.09 7.06
CA THR A 164 -14.47 4.14 8.46
C THR A 164 -13.54 3.22 9.26
N GLY A 165 -13.36 3.48 10.54
CA GLY A 165 -12.52 2.68 11.44
C GLY A 165 -12.98 2.80 12.88
N ASN A 166 -12.17 2.24 13.77
CA ASN A 166 -12.44 2.17 15.19
C ASN A 166 -12.29 3.54 15.86
N ASP A 167 -13.41 4.10 16.33
CA ASP A 167 -13.49 5.39 17.00
C ASP A 167 -12.77 5.44 18.34
N ASP A 168 -12.66 4.32 19.06
CA ASP A 168 -11.89 4.26 20.31
C ASP A 168 -10.39 4.51 20.08
N VAL A 169 -9.88 4.22 18.88
CA VAL A 169 -8.46 4.36 18.50
C VAL A 169 -8.21 5.62 17.69
N LEU A 170 -9.12 5.95 16.77
CA LEU A 170 -8.96 7.03 15.80
C LEU A 170 -9.63 8.35 16.24
N GLY A 171 -10.49 8.32 17.26
CA GLY A 171 -11.22 9.50 17.72
C GLY A 171 -12.12 10.10 16.64
N ASP A 172 -12.11 11.42 16.52
CA ASP A 172 -12.91 12.16 15.53
C ASP A 172 -12.44 11.93 14.06
N ASP A 173 -11.25 11.33 13.87
CA ASP A 173 -10.68 11.02 12.54
C ASP A 173 -11.02 9.58 12.08
N ASN A 174 -12.01 8.94 12.72
CA ASN A 174 -12.36 7.54 12.47
C ASN A 174 -13.06 7.30 11.13
N ASP A 175 -13.48 8.34 10.43
CA ASP A 175 -13.98 8.23 9.07
C ASP A 175 -13.51 9.42 8.22
N GLY A 176 -13.67 9.31 6.90
CA GLY A 176 -13.21 10.38 6.02
C GLY A 176 -13.12 9.98 4.56
N VAL A 177 -12.79 10.96 3.73
CA VAL A 177 -12.61 10.79 2.30
C VAL A 177 -11.21 10.26 1.99
N LEU A 178 -11.15 9.45 0.94
CA LEU A 178 -9.91 9.03 0.31
C LEU A 178 -9.86 9.68 -1.07
N LEU A 179 -8.83 10.47 -1.35
CA LEU A 179 -8.69 11.15 -2.64
C LEU A 179 -7.27 10.93 -3.16
N SER A 180 -7.12 10.61 -4.45
CA SER A 180 -5.81 10.64 -5.08
C SER A 180 -5.84 11.07 -6.53
N TRP A 181 -4.69 11.54 -6.98
CA TRP A 181 -4.32 11.69 -8.37
C TRP A 181 -2.99 11.00 -8.61
N ASP A 182 -2.89 10.21 -9.67
CA ASP A 182 -1.63 9.59 -10.08
C ASP A 182 -1.47 9.51 -11.60
N ARG A 183 -0.22 9.59 -12.07
CA ARG A 183 0.09 9.59 -13.50
C ARG A 183 1.53 9.16 -13.80
N THR A 184 1.69 8.30 -14.79
CA THR A 184 2.98 8.08 -15.47
C THR A 184 3.29 9.25 -16.40
N MET A 185 4.43 9.89 -16.20
CA MET A 185 4.91 11.05 -16.96
C MET A 185 5.70 10.59 -18.20
N THR A 186 5.00 9.91 -19.12
CA THR A 186 5.59 9.30 -20.32
C THR A 186 6.27 10.33 -21.25
N GLU A 187 5.89 11.60 -21.16
CA GLU A 187 6.57 12.70 -21.84
C GLU A 187 8.03 12.94 -21.36
N ILE A 188 8.38 12.48 -20.16
CA ILE A 188 9.73 12.56 -19.57
C ILE A 188 10.36 11.17 -19.56
N SER A 189 9.64 10.18 -19.02
CA SER A 189 10.07 8.78 -18.94
C SER A 189 8.90 7.87 -18.60
N ASP A 190 8.83 6.71 -19.25
CA ASP A 190 7.88 5.64 -18.91
C ASP A 190 8.10 5.02 -17.52
N LYS A 191 9.16 5.45 -16.81
CA LYS A 191 9.50 5.02 -15.45
C LYS A 191 9.26 6.08 -14.39
N LEU A 192 8.89 7.29 -14.80
CA LEU A 192 8.57 8.36 -13.87
C LEU A 192 7.06 8.36 -13.63
N TRP A 193 6.66 8.08 -12.39
CA TRP A 193 5.29 8.14 -11.94
C TRP A 193 5.18 9.19 -10.83
N LEU A 194 4.13 10.00 -10.88
CA LEU A 194 3.83 11.02 -9.89
C LEU A 194 2.48 10.71 -9.26
N ALA A 195 2.36 10.97 -7.97
CA ALA A 195 1.08 10.90 -7.28
C ALA A 195 0.98 11.93 -6.16
N ALA A 196 -0.27 12.24 -5.82
CA ALA A 196 -0.66 12.97 -4.63
C ALA A 196 -1.93 12.32 -4.09
N ASP A 197 -1.98 12.09 -2.78
CA ASP A 197 -3.17 11.54 -2.12
C ASP A 197 -3.47 12.21 -0.77
N TYR A 198 -4.68 11.95 -0.29
CA TYR A 198 -5.24 12.50 0.93
C TYR A 198 -6.18 11.49 1.60
N GLN A 199 -6.06 11.38 2.92
CA GLN A 199 -6.96 10.66 3.80
C GLN A 199 -7.36 11.58 4.97
N GLY A 200 -8.68 11.72 5.18
CA GLY A 200 -9.28 12.41 6.32
C GLY A 200 -10.46 13.24 5.90
#